data_AF-A0AAD8KUR4-F1
#
_entry.id   AF-A0AAD8KUR4-F1
#
_cell.length_a   1.000
_cell.length_b   1.000
_cell.length_c   1.000
_cell.angle_alpha   90.00
_cell.angle_beta   90.00
_cell.angle_gamma   90.00
#
_symmetry.space_group_name_H-M   'P 1'
#
loop_
_entity.id
_entity.type
_entity.pdbx_description
1 polymer ?
#
loop_
_entity_poly.entity_id
_entity_poly.type
_entity_poly.pdbx_seq_one_letter_code
_entity_poly.pdbx_strand_id
1 'polypeptide(L)'
;MDTRTKGFVGDSAAQFATECGIVIRTMCPMKFHKWESIPTDDMDLMYEKLETKFNLLRLDRVFMEHVNDKLHRQWKRTRGTLSAYWMENGGITNPQQARSKVKPDCRSKEDWNHLCDYWELESTQRYSDQMKVNRGKQVIASRGGSRSIANHVFHMTNQETQMEPTPLEVYYKLHFNAKKQAWENDDERIQYENIIRHKDEAMAKLISEGTTITSTMHYKLEEEAIENVCAREKTIKSGWKVGVGPVLRKKDLWMTSEAESSQPPSSETETLRNQVTSLKEEVKELKQSKDNYEKLSMFISLKFPEFKSVISSPMSSEANDSE
;
A
#
# COMPACT_ATOMS: atom_id res chain seq x y z
N MET A 1 0.55 -0.42 25.89
CA MET A 1 1.12 -1.52 25.08
C MET A 1 1.16 -1.05 23.64
N ASP A 2 2.34 -1.05 23.04
CA ASP A 2 2.58 -0.45 21.73
C ASP A 2 1.91 -1.28 20.62
N THR A 3 1.18 -0.61 19.73
CA THR A 3 0.54 -1.19 18.54
C THR A 3 1.52 -1.46 17.41
N ARG A 4 2.80 -1.12 17.58
CA ARG A 4 3.87 -1.35 16.61
C ARG A 4 4.10 -2.86 16.41
N THR A 5 3.62 -3.33 15.26
CA THR A 5 4.02 -4.58 14.62
C THR A 5 3.80 -5.84 15.48
N LYS A 6 2.54 -6.13 15.82
CA LYS A 6 2.12 -7.50 16.16
C LYS A 6 2.31 -8.38 14.93
N GLY A 7 3.53 -8.89 14.75
CA GLY A 7 3.92 -9.83 13.73
C GLY A 7 4.46 -11.09 14.38
N PHE A 8 4.24 -12.25 13.78
CA PHE A 8 5.03 -13.44 14.14
C PHE A 8 6.52 -13.12 13.92
N VAL A 9 7.32 -13.22 15.00
CA VAL A 9 8.77 -13.02 15.01
C VAL A 9 9.48 -14.29 15.47
N GLY A 10 10.79 -14.38 15.22
CA GLY A 10 11.62 -15.53 15.54
C GLY A 10 11.53 -16.66 14.51
N ASP A 11 12.15 -17.79 14.83
CA ASP A 11 12.36 -18.88 13.87
C ASP A 11 11.04 -19.57 13.45
N SER A 12 10.09 -19.68 14.38
CA SER A 12 8.76 -20.22 14.11
C SER A 12 7.92 -19.35 13.16
N ALA A 13 8.24 -18.06 13.01
CA ALA A 13 7.52 -17.17 12.11
C ALA A 13 7.69 -17.55 10.63
N ALA A 14 8.89 -18.02 10.26
CA ALA A 14 9.17 -18.48 8.90
C ALA A 14 8.45 -19.80 8.60
N GLN A 15 8.41 -20.71 9.57
CA GLN A 15 7.67 -21.96 9.48
C GLN A 15 6.17 -21.70 9.33
N PHE A 16 5.61 -20.81 10.17
CA PHE A 16 4.22 -20.41 10.10
C PHE A 16 3.85 -19.80 8.75
N ALA A 17 4.68 -18.87 8.24
CA ALA A 17 4.47 -18.27 6.93
C ALA A 17 4.50 -19.30 5.79
N THR A 18 5.36 -20.31 5.91
CA THR A 18 5.46 -21.42 4.95
C THR A 18 4.20 -22.28 4.98
N GLU A 19 3.73 -22.64 6.17
CA GLU A 19 2.50 -23.44 6.32
C GLU A 19 1.28 -22.70 5.80
N CYS A 20 1.12 -21.41 6.11
CA CYS A 20 0.06 -20.57 5.52
C CYS A 20 0.10 -20.63 3.99
N GLY A 21 1.30 -20.62 3.38
CA GLY A 21 1.45 -20.78 1.94
C GLY A 21 0.99 -22.14 1.42
N ILE A 22 1.31 -23.22 2.16
CA ILE A 22 0.86 -24.58 1.83
C ILE A 22 -0.66 -24.66 1.90
N VAL A 23 -1.25 -24.26 3.03
CA VAL A 23 -2.70 -24.26 3.28
C VAL A 23 -3.46 -23.54 2.18
N ILE A 24 -3.02 -22.33 1.79
CA ILE A 24 -3.64 -21.57 0.70
C ILE A 24 -3.61 -22.34 -0.62
N ARG A 25 -2.48 -22.97 -0.97
CA ARG A 25 -2.37 -23.68 -2.26
C ARG A 25 -3.17 -24.98 -2.29
N THR A 26 -3.31 -25.64 -1.15
CA THR A 26 -3.98 -26.95 -1.08
C THR A 26 -5.47 -26.86 -0.82
N MET A 27 -5.93 -25.89 -0.03
CA MET A 27 -7.30 -25.86 0.48
C MET A 27 -8.13 -24.69 -0.05
N CYS A 28 -7.54 -23.50 -0.21
CA CYS A 28 -8.31 -22.29 -0.55
C CYS A 28 -8.93 -22.38 -1.96
N PRO A 29 -10.25 -22.18 -2.11
CA PRO A 29 -10.87 -21.98 -3.42
C PRO A 29 -10.38 -20.70 -4.07
N MET A 30 -10.05 -20.74 -5.36
CA MET A 30 -9.54 -19.59 -6.11
C MET A 30 -10.60 -18.92 -6.98
N LYS A 31 -11.81 -19.50 -7.03
CA LYS A 31 -12.99 -18.94 -7.71
C LYS A 31 -13.43 -17.55 -7.20
N PHE A 32 -13.08 -17.17 -5.98
CA PHE A 32 -13.46 -15.87 -5.42
C PHE A 32 -12.51 -14.74 -5.86
N HIS A 33 -13.06 -13.56 -6.17
CA HIS A 33 -12.26 -12.40 -6.61
C HIS A 33 -11.79 -11.51 -5.44
N LYS A 34 -12.49 -11.57 -4.30
CA LYS A 34 -12.16 -10.86 -3.06
C LYS A 34 -11.93 -11.86 -1.95
N TRP A 35 -10.98 -11.54 -1.06
CA TRP A 35 -10.65 -12.40 0.09
C TRP A 35 -11.84 -12.51 1.04
N GLU A 36 -12.55 -11.40 1.23
CA GLU A 36 -13.72 -11.28 2.11
C GLU A 36 -14.95 -12.04 1.59
N SER A 37 -14.91 -12.52 0.34
CA SER A 37 -16.00 -13.31 -0.25
C SER A 37 -15.82 -14.82 -0.06
N ILE A 38 -14.71 -15.26 0.53
CA ILE A 38 -14.50 -16.67 0.85
C ILE A 38 -15.44 -17.04 2.02
N PRO A 39 -16.26 -18.11 1.88
CA PRO A 39 -17.14 -18.58 2.93
C PRO A 39 -16.42 -18.85 4.25
N THR A 40 -17.11 -18.63 5.35
CA THR A 40 -16.58 -18.90 6.69
C THR A 40 -16.16 -20.36 6.85
N ASP A 41 -16.93 -21.32 6.31
CA ASP A 41 -16.60 -22.74 6.36
C ASP A 41 -15.25 -23.06 5.68
N ASP A 42 -14.98 -22.44 4.52
CA ASP A 42 -13.68 -22.58 3.82
C ASP A 42 -12.55 -21.96 4.65
N MET A 43 -12.80 -20.84 5.34
CA MET A 43 -11.83 -20.22 6.24
C MET A 43 -11.54 -21.10 7.46
N ASP A 44 -12.58 -21.68 8.07
CA ASP A 44 -12.45 -22.53 9.24
C ASP A 44 -11.64 -23.79 8.93
N LEU A 45 -11.86 -24.41 7.77
CA LEU A 45 -11.02 -25.53 7.30
C LEU A 45 -9.55 -25.15 7.16
N MET A 46 -9.24 -23.93 6.68
CA MET A 46 -7.86 -23.46 6.60
C MET A 46 -7.24 -23.25 7.98
N TYR A 47 -8.00 -22.73 8.93
CA TYR A 47 -7.54 -22.56 10.30
C TYR A 47 -7.35 -23.90 11.03
N GLU A 48 -8.28 -24.87 10.86
CA GLU A 48 -8.14 -26.23 11.39
C GLU A 48 -6.87 -26.90 10.87
N LYS A 49 -6.53 -26.68 9.60
CA LYS A 49 -5.29 -27.21 9.04
C LYS A 49 -4.06 -26.61 9.71
N LEU A 50 -4.06 -25.29 9.98
CA LEU A 50 -2.97 -24.65 10.73
C LEU A 50 -2.88 -25.17 12.17
N GLU A 51 -4.02 -25.49 12.80
CA GLU A 51 -4.09 -26.04 14.15
C GLU A 51 -3.41 -27.41 14.30
N THR A 52 -3.24 -28.14 13.20
CA THR A 52 -2.48 -29.40 13.21
C THR A 52 -0.99 -29.21 13.54
N LYS A 53 -0.45 -28.00 13.39
CA LYS A 53 0.97 -27.68 13.61
C LYS A 53 1.22 -26.53 14.58
N PHE A 54 0.22 -25.66 14.78
CA PHE A 54 0.36 -24.45 15.58
C PHE A 54 -0.82 -24.30 16.54
N ASN A 55 -0.56 -23.81 17.75
CA ASN A 55 -1.65 -23.46 18.67
C ASN A 55 -2.28 -22.13 18.26
N LEU A 56 -3.41 -22.16 17.56
CA LEU A 56 -4.14 -20.94 17.20
C LEU A 56 -5.03 -20.48 18.35
N LEU A 57 -4.79 -19.27 18.83
CA LEU A 57 -5.63 -18.64 19.85
C LEU A 57 -6.92 -18.10 19.23
N ARG A 58 -7.84 -18.99 18.85
CA ARG A 58 -9.11 -18.63 18.15
C ARG A 58 -9.94 -17.56 18.86
N LEU A 59 -9.89 -17.52 20.19
CA LEU A 59 -10.61 -16.55 21.02
C LEU A 59 -9.95 -15.17 21.02
N ASP A 60 -8.65 -15.08 20.70
CA ASP A 60 -7.96 -13.80 20.58
C ASP A 60 -8.20 -13.21 19.19
N ARG A 61 -9.12 -12.26 19.14
CA ARG A 61 -9.49 -11.54 17.92
C ARG A 61 -8.29 -10.88 17.24
N VAL A 62 -7.40 -10.24 18.00
CA VAL A 62 -6.27 -9.48 17.42
C VAL A 62 -5.25 -10.44 16.83
N PHE A 63 -5.02 -11.56 17.50
CA PHE A 63 -4.19 -12.64 16.97
C PHE A 63 -4.77 -13.21 15.67
N MET A 64 -6.08 -13.53 15.67
CA MET A 64 -6.74 -14.11 14.49
C MET A 64 -6.82 -13.13 13.31
N GLU A 65 -6.97 -11.83 13.54
CA GLU A 65 -6.83 -10.80 12.50
C GLU A 65 -5.44 -10.89 11.83
N HIS A 66 -4.38 -11.09 12.60
CA HIS A 66 -3.04 -11.24 12.05
C HIS A 66 -2.85 -12.56 11.26
N VAL A 67 -3.43 -13.67 11.74
CA VAL A 67 -3.44 -14.95 11.01
C VAL A 67 -4.18 -14.81 9.68
N ASN A 68 -5.38 -14.22 9.69
CA ASN A 68 -6.17 -13.94 8.50
C ASN A 68 -5.39 -13.08 7.50
N ASP A 69 -4.74 -12.02 7.96
CA ASP A 69 -3.88 -11.18 7.12
C ASP A 69 -2.71 -11.95 6.50
N LYS A 70 -2.13 -12.93 7.20
CA LYS A 70 -1.06 -13.78 6.65
C LYS A 70 -1.60 -14.69 5.55
N LEU A 71 -2.75 -15.32 5.76
CA LEU A 71 -3.43 -16.13 4.74
C LEU A 71 -3.82 -15.28 3.52
N HIS A 72 -4.41 -14.09 3.73
CA HIS A 72 -4.76 -13.16 2.66
C HIS A 72 -3.55 -12.76 1.82
N ARG A 73 -2.41 -12.42 2.45
CA ARG A 73 -1.17 -12.12 1.72
C ARG A 73 -0.69 -13.31 0.88
N GLN A 74 -0.77 -14.53 1.42
CA GLN A 74 -0.40 -15.74 0.68
C GLN A 74 -1.37 -16.05 -0.47
N TRP A 75 -2.67 -15.81 -0.29
CA TRP A 75 -3.67 -15.93 -1.35
C TRP A 75 -3.37 -14.97 -2.51
N LYS A 76 -3.11 -13.69 -2.22
CA LYS A 76 -2.67 -12.70 -3.22
C LYS A 76 -1.40 -13.16 -3.95
N ARG A 77 -0.41 -13.67 -3.23
CA ARG A 77 0.85 -14.16 -3.80
C ARG A 77 0.62 -15.34 -4.74
N THR A 78 -0.15 -16.35 -4.31
CA THR A 78 -0.49 -17.52 -5.12
C THR A 78 -1.21 -17.12 -6.40
N ARG A 79 -2.20 -16.23 -6.32
CA ARG A 79 -2.88 -15.68 -7.51
C ARG A 79 -1.92 -14.92 -8.43
N GLY A 80 -0.97 -14.17 -7.87
CA GLY A 80 0.08 -13.50 -8.64
C GLY A 80 0.96 -14.47 -9.43
N THR A 81 1.37 -15.58 -8.81
CA THR A 81 2.13 -16.64 -9.48
C THR A 81 1.32 -17.33 -10.58
N LEU A 82 0.04 -17.60 -10.34
CA LEU A 82 -0.84 -18.19 -11.36
C LEU A 82 -1.07 -17.23 -12.54
N SER A 83 -1.24 -15.93 -12.26
CA SER A 83 -1.40 -14.89 -13.28
C SER A 83 -0.13 -14.71 -14.12
N ALA A 84 1.05 -14.74 -13.49
CA ALA A 84 2.34 -14.69 -14.19
C ALA A 84 2.48 -15.87 -15.17
N TYR A 85 2.17 -17.09 -14.70
CA TYR A 85 2.20 -18.28 -15.56
C TYR A 85 1.21 -18.18 -16.73
N TRP A 86 0.00 -17.69 -16.49
CA TRP A 86 -0.99 -17.44 -17.54
C TRP A 86 -0.48 -16.44 -18.58
N MET A 87 0.12 -15.33 -18.14
CA MET A 87 0.71 -14.31 -19.04
C MET A 87 1.88 -14.87 -19.85
N GLU A 88 2.80 -15.61 -19.23
CA GLU A 88 3.94 -16.27 -19.90
C GLU A 88 3.51 -17.25 -20.99
N ASN A 89 2.33 -17.85 -20.85
CA ASN A 89 1.75 -18.77 -21.82
C ASN A 89 0.86 -18.11 -22.87
N GLY A 90 0.97 -16.79 -23.02
CA GLY A 90 0.24 -16.03 -24.03
C GLY A 90 -1.13 -15.58 -23.56
N GLY A 91 -1.39 -15.45 -22.26
CA GLY A 91 -2.70 -15.01 -21.75
C GLY A 91 -3.22 -13.71 -22.37
N ILE A 92 -2.31 -12.79 -22.72
CA ILE A 92 -2.68 -11.51 -23.35
C ILE A 92 -2.91 -11.66 -24.87
N THR A 93 -2.11 -12.48 -25.55
CA THR A 93 -2.11 -12.60 -27.02
C THR A 93 -3.01 -13.71 -27.54
N ASN A 94 -3.09 -14.81 -26.80
CA ASN A 94 -3.91 -15.99 -27.07
C ASN A 94 -4.46 -16.59 -25.74
N PRO A 95 -5.49 -15.98 -25.15
CA PRO A 95 -6.10 -16.43 -23.90
C PRO A 95 -6.55 -17.89 -23.91
N GLN A 96 -7.05 -18.38 -25.06
CA GLN A 96 -7.50 -19.76 -25.24
C GLN A 96 -6.35 -20.76 -25.07
N GLN A 97 -5.19 -20.46 -25.67
CA GLN A 97 -4.01 -21.29 -25.52
C GLN A 97 -3.51 -21.29 -24.07
N ALA A 98 -3.44 -20.11 -23.44
CA ALA A 98 -3.03 -20.00 -22.04
C ALA A 98 -3.97 -20.75 -21.08
N ARG A 99 -5.28 -20.70 -21.34
CA ARG A 99 -6.30 -21.42 -20.57
C ARG A 99 -6.14 -22.94 -20.67
N SER A 100 -5.77 -23.47 -21.84
CA SER A 100 -5.55 -24.91 -22.01
C SER A 100 -4.35 -25.44 -21.22
N LYS A 101 -3.38 -24.57 -20.89
CA LYS A 101 -2.22 -24.89 -20.07
C LYS A 101 -2.51 -24.62 -18.59
N VAL A 102 -3.18 -25.56 -17.94
CA VAL A 102 -3.43 -25.49 -16.49
C VAL A 102 -2.08 -25.58 -15.75
N LYS A 103 -1.81 -24.64 -14.83
CA LYS A 103 -0.61 -24.73 -14.00
C LYS A 103 -0.68 -25.97 -13.10
N PRO A 104 0.39 -26.79 -12.98
CA PRO A 104 0.38 -28.01 -12.16
C PRO A 104 0.00 -27.80 -10.68
N ASP A 105 0.35 -26.65 -10.12
CA ASP A 105 0.05 -26.31 -8.71
C ASP A 105 -1.33 -25.66 -8.53
N CYS A 106 -2.15 -25.59 -9.57
CA CYS A 106 -3.52 -25.12 -9.45
C CYS A 106 -4.39 -26.25 -8.90
N ARG A 107 -5.17 -25.95 -7.85
CA ARG A 107 -5.98 -26.93 -7.13
C ARG A 107 -6.97 -27.68 -8.03
N SER A 108 -7.60 -26.98 -8.97
CA SER A 108 -8.61 -27.55 -9.85
C SER A 108 -8.66 -26.82 -11.20
N LYS A 109 -9.20 -27.49 -12.22
CA LYS A 109 -9.39 -26.89 -13.55
C LYS A 109 -10.49 -25.82 -13.51
N GLU A 110 -11.48 -26.01 -12.65
CA GLU A 110 -12.58 -25.09 -12.41
C GLU A 110 -12.06 -23.77 -11.82
N ASP A 111 -11.22 -23.85 -10.79
CA ASP A 111 -10.54 -22.68 -10.21
C ASP A 111 -9.67 -21.96 -11.24
N TRP A 112 -8.94 -22.71 -12.07
CA TRP A 112 -8.14 -22.15 -13.15
C TRP A 112 -8.99 -21.38 -14.17
N ASN A 113 -10.10 -21.96 -14.60
CA ASN A 113 -11.02 -21.29 -15.53
C ASN A 113 -11.57 -20.00 -14.95
N HIS A 114 -12.02 -19.99 -13.69
CA HIS A 114 -12.50 -18.78 -13.03
C HIS A 114 -11.42 -17.69 -12.90
N LEU A 115 -10.16 -18.09 -12.71
CA LEU A 115 -9.03 -17.15 -12.70
C LEU A 115 -8.77 -16.55 -14.09
N CYS A 116 -8.78 -17.39 -15.13
CA CYS A 116 -8.65 -16.93 -16.52
C CYS A 116 -9.78 -15.96 -16.89
N ASP A 117 -11.04 -16.31 -16.59
CA ASP A 117 -12.20 -15.43 -16.82
C ASP A 117 -11.96 -14.06 -16.17
N TYR A 118 -11.49 -14.04 -14.93
CA TYR A 118 -11.19 -12.81 -14.20
C TYR A 118 -10.07 -11.97 -14.84
N TRP A 119 -8.99 -12.59 -15.34
CA TRP A 119 -7.88 -11.88 -15.97
C TRP A 119 -8.18 -11.42 -17.39
N GLU A 120 -9.13 -12.08 -18.06
CA GLU A 120 -9.64 -11.69 -19.37
C GLU A 120 -10.59 -10.48 -19.29
N LEU A 121 -11.15 -10.17 -18.10
CA LEU A 121 -11.95 -8.96 -17.90
C LEU A 121 -11.13 -7.69 -18.20
N GLU A 122 -11.72 -6.79 -18.99
CA GLU A 122 -11.11 -5.52 -19.36
C GLU A 122 -10.75 -4.67 -18.13
N SER A 123 -11.61 -4.65 -17.11
CA SER A 123 -11.36 -3.95 -15.85
C SER A 123 -10.09 -4.46 -15.13
N THR A 124 -9.88 -5.77 -15.14
CA THR A 124 -8.70 -6.41 -14.56
C THR A 124 -7.45 -6.10 -15.36
N GLN A 125 -7.52 -6.10 -16.68
CA GLN A 125 -6.41 -5.75 -17.56
C GLN A 125 -5.98 -4.30 -17.37
N ARG A 126 -6.93 -3.35 -17.43
CA ARG A 126 -6.69 -1.92 -17.17
C ARG A 126 -6.05 -1.70 -15.80
N TYR A 127 -6.57 -2.35 -14.76
CA TYR A 127 -6.00 -2.28 -13.41
C TYR A 127 -4.57 -2.84 -13.36
N SER A 128 -4.33 -4.01 -13.96
CA SER A 128 -3.02 -4.65 -14.04
C SER A 128 -2.01 -3.75 -14.73
N ASP A 129 -2.35 -3.17 -15.87
CA ASP A 129 -1.44 -2.30 -16.62
C ASP A 129 -1.12 -1.02 -15.86
N GLN A 130 -2.12 -0.42 -15.19
CA GLN A 130 -1.86 0.71 -14.31
C GLN A 130 -0.96 0.35 -13.13
N MET A 131 -1.11 -0.85 -12.56
CA MET A 131 -0.23 -1.33 -11.49
C MET A 131 1.18 -1.65 -11.97
N LYS A 132 1.35 -2.18 -13.20
CA LYS A 132 2.67 -2.36 -13.84
C LYS A 132 3.36 -1.02 -14.03
N VAL A 133 2.67 -0.02 -14.56
CA VAL A 133 3.19 1.35 -14.70
C VAL A 133 3.56 1.95 -13.34
N ASN A 134 2.70 1.77 -12.33
CA ASN A 134 2.98 2.25 -10.97
C ASN A 134 4.19 1.54 -10.34
N ARG A 135 4.36 0.24 -10.60
CA ARG A 135 5.50 -0.53 -10.11
C ARG A 135 6.78 -0.14 -10.83
N GLY A 136 6.73 0.13 -12.13
CA GLY A 136 7.86 0.63 -12.92
C GLY A 136 8.31 2.03 -12.48
N LYS A 137 7.46 2.78 -11.76
CA LYS A 137 7.85 4.03 -11.10
C LYS A 137 8.60 3.79 -9.78
N GLN A 138 8.72 2.59 -9.24
CA GLN A 138 9.44 2.39 -7.98
C GLN A 138 10.95 2.61 -8.19
N VAL A 139 11.56 3.50 -7.42
CA VAL A 139 13.01 3.84 -7.52
C VAL A 139 13.81 3.21 -6.40
N ILE A 140 13.23 3.21 -5.19
CA ILE A 140 13.89 2.73 -3.99
C ILE A 140 13.16 1.48 -3.52
N ALA A 141 13.90 0.37 -3.49
CA ALA A 141 13.36 -0.94 -3.14
C ALA A 141 13.99 -1.45 -1.86
N SER A 142 13.16 -1.94 -0.94
CA SER A 142 13.67 -2.63 0.24
C SER A 142 14.34 -3.95 -0.14
N ARG A 143 15.48 -4.22 0.50
CA ARG A 143 16.27 -5.45 0.43
C ARG A 143 15.96 -6.42 1.59
N GLY A 144 14.91 -6.14 2.37
CA GLY A 144 14.47 -6.98 3.48
C GLY A 144 14.05 -8.41 3.10
N GLY A 145 13.84 -8.66 1.81
CA GLY A 145 13.50 -9.97 1.28
C GLY A 145 12.13 -10.45 1.76
N SER A 146 12.01 -11.74 2.03
CA SER A 146 10.77 -12.36 2.53
C SER A 146 10.54 -12.18 4.03
N ARG A 147 11.54 -11.69 4.78
CA ARG A 147 11.43 -11.43 6.22
C ARG A 147 10.70 -10.11 6.45
N SER A 148 9.74 -10.12 7.37
CA SER A 148 9.06 -8.89 7.79
C SER A 148 10.00 -7.97 8.54
N ILE A 149 9.72 -6.66 8.56
CA ILE A 149 10.50 -5.68 9.31
C ILE A 149 10.53 -6.01 10.80
N ALA A 150 9.40 -6.41 11.39
CA ALA A 150 9.35 -6.86 12.78
C ALA A 150 10.34 -8.00 13.07
N ASN A 151 10.51 -8.91 12.11
CA ASN A 151 11.46 -10.01 12.26
C ASN A 151 12.92 -9.55 12.08
N HIS A 152 13.18 -8.53 11.25
CA HIS A 152 14.49 -7.88 11.21
C HIS A 152 14.82 -7.19 12.53
N VAL A 153 13.89 -6.43 13.10
CA VAL A 153 14.02 -5.80 14.42
C VAL A 153 14.32 -6.85 15.49
N PHE A 154 13.55 -7.94 15.53
CA PHE A 154 13.76 -9.04 16.47
C PHE A 154 15.18 -9.63 16.37
N HIS A 155 15.67 -9.90 15.15
CA HIS A 155 17.02 -10.46 14.97
C HIS A 155 18.15 -9.44 15.17
N MET A 156 17.88 -8.15 15.10
CA MET A 156 18.84 -7.07 15.35
C MET A 156 18.87 -6.65 16.83
N THR A 157 17.87 -7.03 17.61
CA THR A 157 17.80 -6.73 19.05
C THR A 157 18.96 -7.41 19.76
N ASN A 158 19.67 -6.64 20.58
CA ASN A 158 20.81 -7.17 21.33
C ASN A 158 20.29 -8.13 22.42
N GLN A 159 20.79 -9.37 22.42
CA GLN A 159 20.32 -10.42 23.34
C GLN A 159 20.71 -10.14 24.80
N GLU A 160 21.84 -9.49 25.03
CA GLU A 160 22.35 -9.20 26.38
C GLU A 160 21.66 -7.98 26.99
N THR A 161 21.51 -6.91 26.20
CA THR A 161 20.96 -5.63 26.69
C THR A 161 19.46 -5.49 26.46
N GLN A 162 18.86 -6.38 25.66
CA GLN A 162 17.46 -6.29 25.19
C GLN A 162 17.15 -4.96 24.50
N MET A 163 18.18 -4.27 23.99
CA MET A 163 18.05 -3.00 23.31
C MET A 163 17.68 -3.24 21.85
N GLU A 164 16.54 -2.69 21.44
CA GLU A 164 16.08 -2.72 20.06
C GLU A 164 16.94 -1.81 19.17
N PRO A 165 17.11 -2.16 17.88
CA PRO A 165 17.78 -1.28 16.93
C PRO A 165 17.00 0.01 16.73
N THR A 166 17.71 1.08 16.41
CA THR A 166 17.05 2.36 16.08
C THR A 166 16.37 2.29 14.70
N PRO A 167 15.37 3.14 14.42
CA PRO A 167 14.70 3.18 13.12
C PRO A 167 15.68 3.40 11.96
N LEU A 168 16.71 4.22 12.17
CA LEU A 168 17.74 4.50 11.17
C LEU A 168 18.61 3.26 10.90
N GLU A 169 18.98 2.49 11.93
CA GLU A 169 19.73 1.23 11.78
C GLU A 169 18.93 0.21 10.98
N VAL A 170 17.63 0.08 11.27
CA VAL A 170 16.72 -0.81 10.53
C VAL A 170 16.60 -0.35 9.08
N TYR A 171 16.43 0.95 8.84
CA TYR A 171 16.38 1.51 7.49
C TYR A 171 17.67 1.20 6.72
N TYR A 172 18.83 1.49 7.31
CA TYR A 172 20.13 1.23 6.72
C TYR A 172 20.29 -0.25 6.37
N LYS A 173 19.94 -1.16 7.28
CA LYS A 173 19.97 -2.60 7.03
C LYS A 173 19.10 -3.04 5.83
N LEU A 174 17.96 -2.38 5.64
CA LEU A 174 17.00 -2.72 4.60
C LEU A 174 17.34 -2.13 3.24
N HIS A 175 18.19 -1.11 3.16
CA HIS A 175 18.45 -0.40 1.90
C HIS A 175 19.94 -0.46 1.48
N PHE A 176 20.88 -0.49 2.42
CA PHE A 176 22.31 -0.56 2.10
C PHE A 176 22.77 -1.98 1.73
N ASN A 177 23.59 -2.10 0.68
CA ASN A 177 24.17 -3.37 0.29
C ASN A 177 25.51 -3.62 1.00
N ALA A 178 25.46 -4.29 2.15
CA ALA A 178 26.67 -4.62 2.92
C ALA A 178 27.68 -5.52 2.18
N LYS A 179 27.27 -6.30 1.17
CA LYS A 179 28.21 -7.13 0.39
C LYS A 179 29.00 -6.30 -0.62
N LYS A 180 28.34 -5.35 -1.28
CA LYS A 180 28.96 -4.44 -2.25
C LYS A 180 29.52 -3.16 -1.61
N GLN A 181 29.24 -2.93 -0.32
CA GLN A 181 29.58 -1.71 0.41
C GLN A 181 29.09 -0.44 -0.32
N ALA A 182 27.89 -0.50 -0.89
CA ALA A 182 27.34 0.56 -1.72
C ALA A 182 25.81 0.63 -1.63
N TRP A 183 25.28 1.81 -1.95
CA TRP A 183 23.87 2.02 -2.30
C TRP A 183 23.58 1.44 -3.69
N GLU A 184 22.36 0.97 -3.97
CA GLU A 184 22.05 0.40 -5.28
C GLU A 184 21.94 1.49 -6.36
N ASN A 185 21.51 2.69 -5.96
CA ASN A 185 21.49 3.88 -6.82
C ASN A 185 21.76 5.14 -5.99
N ASP A 186 22.04 6.24 -6.70
CA ASP A 186 22.30 7.54 -6.08
C ASP A 186 21.07 8.10 -5.36
N ASP A 187 19.86 7.72 -5.79
CA ASP A 187 18.62 8.15 -5.16
C ASP A 187 18.45 7.57 -3.74
N GLU A 188 18.85 6.32 -3.52
CA GLU A 188 18.89 5.66 -2.20
C GLU A 188 19.88 6.35 -1.27
N ARG A 189 21.06 6.71 -1.80
CA ARG A 189 22.08 7.47 -1.07
C ARG A 189 21.55 8.85 -0.66
N ILE A 190 21.04 9.61 -1.63
CA ILE A 190 20.47 10.96 -1.41
C ILE A 190 19.31 10.89 -0.42
N GLN A 191 18.47 9.86 -0.49
CA GLN A 191 17.39 9.68 0.47
C GLN A 191 17.92 9.47 1.89
N TYR A 192 18.91 8.60 2.06
CA TYR A 192 19.51 8.35 3.36
C TYR A 192 20.19 9.60 3.95
N GLU A 193 20.93 10.33 3.12
CA GLU A 193 21.55 11.61 3.50
C GLU A 193 20.49 12.65 3.91
N ASN A 194 19.36 12.70 3.20
CA ASN A 194 18.24 13.56 3.57
C ASN A 194 17.62 13.17 4.92
N ILE A 195 17.48 11.87 5.22
CA ILE A 195 16.98 11.41 6.53
C ILE A 195 17.91 11.89 7.65
N ILE A 196 19.22 11.73 7.47
CA ILE A 196 20.22 12.19 8.44
C ILE A 196 20.12 13.71 8.63
N ARG A 197 20.09 14.47 7.54
CA ARG A 197 19.97 15.93 7.59
C ARG A 197 18.72 16.38 8.35
N HIS A 198 17.55 15.82 8.05
CA HIS A 198 16.30 16.15 8.75
C HIS A 198 16.35 15.82 10.24
N LYS A 199 16.96 14.69 10.60
CA LYS A 199 17.18 14.29 12.00
C LYS A 199 18.09 15.30 12.71
N ASP A 200 19.19 15.68 12.09
CA ASP A 200 20.20 16.57 12.68
C ASP A 200 19.67 18.01 12.81
N GLU A 201 18.92 18.51 11.83
CA GLU A 201 18.24 19.81 11.90
C GLU A 201 17.23 19.85 13.05
N ALA A 202 16.40 18.82 13.20
CA ALA A 202 15.42 18.73 14.28
C ALA A 202 16.10 18.62 15.66
N MET A 203 17.20 17.88 15.75
CA MET A 203 17.99 17.75 16.97
C MET A 203 18.67 19.08 17.33
N ALA A 204 19.28 19.77 16.37
CA ALA A 204 19.92 21.06 16.58
C ALA A 204 18.92 22.11 17.08
N LYS A 205 17.69 22.12 16.54
CA LYS A 205 16.62 22.98 17.01
C LYS A 205 16.29 22.75 18.49
N LEU A 206 16.08 21.50 18.89
CA LEU A 206 15.79 21.15 20.29
C LEU A 206 16.93 21.51 21.24
N ILE A 207 18.19 21.31 20.81
CA ILE A 207 19.36 21.70 21.59
C ILE A 207 19.43 23.23 21.75
N SER A 208 19.14 23.98 20.69
CA SER A 208 19.11 25.45 20.72
C SER A 208 18.01 26.00 21.66
N GLU A 209 16.92 25.25 21.82
CA GLU A 209 15.83 25.53 22.77
C GLU A 209 16.17 25.10 24.21
N GLY A 210 17.40 24.60 24.46
CA GLY A 210 17.86 24.16 25.79
C GLY A 210 17.37 22.78 26.20
N THR A 211 16.83 21.98 25.27
CA THR A 211 16.30 20.65 25.56
C THR A 211 17.42 19.60 25.55
N THR A 212 17.54 18.83 26.63
CA THR A 212 18.44 17.66 26.66
C THR A 212 17.80 16.50 25.92
N ILE A 213 18.49 15.99 24.90
CA ILE A 213 17.98 14.89 24.07
C ILE A 213 18.15 13.56 24.81
N THR A 214 17.03 12.93 25.15
CA THR A 214 17.01 11.57 25.70
C THR A 214 17.06 10.52 24.58
N SER A 215 17.44 9.28 24.90
CA SER A 215 17.44 8.16 23.94
C SER A 215 16.06 7.94 23.31
N THR A 216 14.98 8.08 24.08
CA THR A 216 13.61 7.97 23.55
C THR A 216 13.26 9.10 22.58
N MET A 217 13.75 10.32 22.82
CA MET A 217 13.55 11.43 21.88
C MET A 217 14.34 11.22 20.60
N HIS A 218 15.57 10.72 20.71
CA HIS A 218 16.39 10.37 19.55
C HIS A 218 15.68 9.36 18.63
N TYR A 219 15.11 8.29 19.21
CA TYR A 219 14.32 7.30 18.47
C TYR A 219 13.13 7.94 17.72
N LYS A 220 12.37 8.81 18.39
CA LYS A 220 11.22 9.51 17.77
C LYS A 220 11.65 10.45 16.65
N LEU A 221 12.76 11.17 16.83
CA LEU A 221 13.30 12.06 15.81
C LEU A 221 13.72 11.26 14.56
N GLU A 222 14.26 10.06 14.72
CA GLU A 222 14.54 9.17 13.59
C GLU A 222 13.26 8.72 12.88
N GLU A 223 12.23 8.30 13.62
CA GLU A 223 10.93 7.95 13.03
C GLU A 223 10.34 9.12 12.25
N GLU A 224 10.35 10.32 12.82
CA GLU A 224 9.83 11.53 12.18
C GLU A 224 10.65 11.93 10.95
N ALA A 225 11.99 11.86 11.02
CA ALA A 225 12.85 12.16 9.89
C ALA A 225 12.61 11.17 8.73
N ILE A 226 12.52 9.87 9.03
CA ILE A 226 12.21 8.85 8.03
C ILE A 226 10.79 9.05 7.49
N GLU A 227 9.79 9.34 8.32
CA GLU A 227 8.43 9.62 7.84
C GLU A 227 8.39 10.86 6.94
N ASN A 228 9.07 11.93 7.30
CA ASN A 228 9.07 13.18 6.52
C ASN A 228 9.78 13.05 5.16
N VAL A 229 10.88 12.30 5.11
CA VAL A 229 11.64 12.08 3.87
C VAL A 229 10.99 10.99 3.02
N CYS A 230 10.54 9.90 3.61
CA CYS A 230 10.06 8.73 2.89
C CYS A 230 8.54 8.69 2.69
N ALA A 231 7.74 9.48 3.41
CA ALA A 231 6.28 9.47 3.28
C ALA A 231 5.73 10.84 2.84
N ARG A 232 5.73 11.12 1.53
CA ARG A 232 4.97 12.26 0.98
C ARG A 232 3.59 11.83 0.47
N GLU A 233 2.58 12.59 0.90
CA GLU A 233 1.13 12.48 0.68
C GLU A 233 0.45 11.12 0.98
N LYS A 234 -0.36 11.12 2.06
CA LYS A 234 -1.44 10.21 2.55
C LYS A 234 -1.38 8.71 2.23
N THR A 235 -1.03 8.29 1.02
CA THR A 235 -0.92 6.91 0.55
C THR A 235 0.30 6.13 1.06
N ILE A 236 1.39 6.78 1.50
CA ILE A 236 2.62 6.09 1.96
C ILE A 236 2.65 5.90 3.50
N LYS A 237 1.94 6.74 4.26
CA LYS A 237 1.87 6.66 5.73
C LYS A 237 1.28 5.35 6.26
N SER A 238 0.38 4.71 5.50
CA SER A 238 -0.17 3.41 5.88
C SER A 238 0.84 2.28 5.68
N GLY A 239 1.55 2.24 4.54
CA GLY A 239 2.51 1.17 4.20
C GLY A 239 3.68 1.04 5.17
N TRP A 240 4.12 2.16 5.75
CA TRP A 240 5.16 2.19 6.79
C TRP A 240 4.68 1.52 8.09
N LYS A 241 3.44 1.84 8.53
CA LYS A 241 2.82 1.27 9.73
C LYS A 241 2.45 -0.22 9.61
N VAL A 242 2.32 -0.76 8.38
CA VAL A 242 1.99 -2.19 8.14
C VAL A 242 3.22 -3.08 7.91
N GLY A 243 4.45 -2.58 8.15
CA GLY A 243 5.66 -3.41 8.19
C GLY A 243 6.27 -3.77 6.83
N VAL A 244 6.04 -2.96 5.79
CA VAL A 244 6.61 -3.14 4.44
C VAL A 244 7.83 -2.23 4.19
N GLY A 245 8.02 -1.20 5.02
CA GLY A 245 9.07 -0.21 4.82
C GLY A 245 8.71 0.79 3.72
N PRO A 246 9.49 1.85 3.53
CA PRO A 246 9.17 2.88 2.56
C PRO A 246 9.39 2.34 1.14
N VAL A 247 8.30 2.30 0.37
CA VAL A 247 8.32 2.03 -1.07
C VAL A 247 8.07 3.35 -1.78
N LEU A 248 9.14 4.01 -2.24
CA LEU A 248 9.06 5.31 -2.93
C LEU A 248 8.93 5.18 -4.46
N ARG A 249 8.18 6.11 -5.07
CA ARG A 249 8.02 6.21 -6.53
C ARG A 249 8.80 7.39 -7.11
N LYS A 250 9.16 7.32 -8.39
CA LYS A 250 9.96 8.28 -9.18
C LYS A 250 9.35 9.67 -9.26
N LYS A 251 8.01 9.75 -9.25
CA LYS A 251 7.29 11.02 -9.17
C LYS A 251 7.37 11.70 -7.80
N ASP A 252 7.79 10.97 -6.78
CA ASP A 252 7.97 11.46 -5.41
C ASP A 252 9.43 11.98 -5.23
N LEU A 253 10.24 11.94 -6.30
CA LEU A 253 11.69 12.18 -6.34
C LEU A 253 12.08 13.48 -7.06
N TRP A 254 11.20 14.49 -7.11
CA TRP A 254 11.49 15.75 -7.81
C TRP A 254 12.35 16.74 -7.01
N MET A 255 13.01 16.30 -5.94
CA MET A 255 14.01 17.08 -5.22
C MET A 255 15.39 16.42 -5.39
N THR A 256 15.92 16.46 -6.61
CA THR A 256 17.34 16.24 -6.86
C THR A 256 17.92 17.51 -7.49
N SER A 257 18.93 18.05 -6.81
CA SER A 257 19.79 19.22 -7.12
C SER A 257 19.18 20.63 -7.00
N GLU A 258 19.19 21.19 -5.78
CA GLU A 258 19.46 22.64 -5.60
C GLU A 258 20.97 22.88 -5.53
N ALA A 259 21.67 22.42 -6.57
CA ALA A 259 23.05 22.79 -6.84
C ALA A 259 23.14 23.54 -8.17
N GLU A 260 22.16 24.39 -8.46
CA GLU A 260 22.32 25.52 -9.37
C GLU A 260 21.71 26.75 -8.70
N SER A 261 22.62 27.66 -8.35
CA SER A 261 22.34 29.01 -7.88
C SER A 261 21.32 29.72 -8.78
N SER A 262 20.16 30.06 -8.22
CA SER A 262 19.47 31.35 -8.39
C SER A 262 18.20 31.39 -7.51
N GLN A 263 18.22 32.13 -6.39
CA GLN A 263 16.97 32.62 -5.78
C GLN A 263 16.37 33.75 -6.65
N PRO A 264 15.07 34.08 -6.51
CA PRO A 264 13.88 33.26 -6.72
C PRO A 264 12.88 33.99 -7.70
N PRO A 265 11.65 33.49 -7.87
CA PRO A 265 10.53 34.42 -7.68
C PRO A 265 9.67 33.91 -6.53
N SER A 266 10.03 34.34 -5.30
CA SER A 266 9.25 34.01 -4.11
C SER A 266 7.83 34.56 -4.21
N SER A 267 7.61 35.62 -5.00
CA SER A 267 6.29 36.21 -5.21
C SER A 267 5.33 35.30 -5.96
N GLU A 268 5.75 34.60 -7.02
CA GLU A 268 4.84 33.74 -7.79
C GLU A 268 4.41 32.52 -7.01
N THR A 269 5.33 31.91 -6.26
CA THR A 269 5.01 30.72 -5.45
C THR A 269 4.07 31.05 -4.28
N GLU A 270 4.22 32.23 -3.68
CA GLU A 270 3.34 32.73 -2.64
C GLU A 270 1.98 33.17 -3.21
N THR A 271 1.98 33.79 -4.40
CA THR A 271 0.76 34.16 -5.13
C THR A 271 -0.05 32.91 -5.50
N LEU A 272 0.60 31.85 -5.99
CA LEU A 272 -0.05 30.57 -6.30
C LEU A 272 -0.59 29.88 -5.04
N ARG A 273 0.11 29.93 -3.91
CA ARG A 273 -0.41 29.42 -2.63
C ARG A 273 -1.64 30.19 -2.15
N ASN A 274 -1.63 31.51 -2.32
CA ASN A 274 -2.77 32.37 -1.97
C ASN A 274 -3.97 32.13 -2.90
N GLN A 275 -3.76 31.90 -4.19
CA GLN A 275 -4.82 31.50 -5.12
C GLN A 275 -5.39 30.11 -4.79
N VAL A 276 -4.55 29.14 -4.44
CA VAL A 276 -5.00 27.79 -4.06
C VAL A 276 -5.77 27.79 -2.75
N THR A 277 -5.45 28.67 -1.81
CA THR A 277 -6.21 28.83 -0.57
C THR A 277 -7.56 29.50 -0.82
N SER A 278 -7.59 30.59 -1.60
CA SER A 278 -8.83 31.24 -2.04
C SER A 278 -9.78 30.27 -2.76
N LEU A 279 -9.29 29.51 -3.74
CA LEU A 279 -10.11 28.55 -4.49
C LEU A 279 -10.64 27.41 -3.60
N LYS A 280 -9.91 27.03 -2.56
CA LYS A 280 -10.38 26.01 -1.60
C LYS A 280 -11.52 26.51 -0.74
N GLU A 281 -11.53 27.79 -0.38
CA GLU A 281 -12.63 28.42 0.34
C GLU A 281 -13.86 28.56 -0.55
N GLU A 282 -13.72 29.00 -1.80
CA GLU A 282 -14.84 29.04 -2.76
C GLU A 282 -15.46 27.66 -3.00
N VAL A 283 -14.65 26.61 -3.14
CA VAL A 283 -15.15 25.23 -3.29
C VAL A 283 -15.89 24.76 -2.03
N LYS A 284 -15.50 25.22 -0.85
CA LYS A 284 -16.18 24.92 0.41
C LYS A 284 -17.53 25.61 0.50
N GLU A 285 -17.60 26.88 0.08
CA GLU A 285 -18.85 27.64 0.02
C GLU A 285 -19.82 27.08 -1.02
N LEU A 286 -19.33 26.72 -2.21
CA LEU A 286 -20.14 26.08 -3.24
C LEU A 286 -20.71 24.73 -2.79
N LYS A 287 -19.95 23.95 -2.01
CA LYS A 287 -20.47 22.71 -1.40
C LYS A 287 -21.56 22.99 -0.38
N GLN A 288 -21.39 23.98 0.50
CA GLN A 288 -22.42 24.35 1.47
C GLN A 288 -23.69 24.88 0.77
N SER A 289 -23.52 25.67 -0.29
CA SER A 289 -24.64 26.14 -1.12
C SER A 289 -25.37 24.97 -1.78
N LYS A 290 -24.63 24.02 -2.38
CA LYS A 290 -25.21 22.81 -2.96
C LYS A 290 -25.99 21.99 -1.94
N ASP A 291 -25.43 21.76 -0.75
CA ASP A 291 -26.12 21.03 0.33
C ASP A 291 -27.40 21.75 0.77
N ASN A 292 -27.41 23.08 0.77
CA ASN A 292 -28.60 23.88 1.06
C ASN A 292 -29.66 23.76 -0.05
N TYR A 293 -29.25 23.77 -1.32
CA TYR A 293 -30.15 23.54 -2.46
C TYR A 293 -30.74 22.14 -2.44
N GLU A 294 -29.96 21.12 -2.12
CA GLU A 294 -30.46 19.74 -2.00
C GLU A 294 -31.50 19.61 -0.87
N LYS A 295 -31.25 20.24 0.29
CA LYS A 295 -32.23 20.31 1.39
C LYS A 295 -33.50 21.04 1.00
N LEU A 296 -33.39 22.17 0.29
CA LEU A 296 -34.54 22.93 -0.21
C LEU A 296 -35.33 22.11 -1.24
N SER A 297 -34.64 21.42 -2.14
CA SER A 297 -35.23 20.53 -3.15
C SER A 297 -35.99 19.38 -2.50
N MET A 298 -35.42 18.74 -1.48
CA MET A 298 -36.10 17.70 -0.68
C MET A 298 -37.33 18.26 0.03
N PHE A 299 -37.23 19.46 0.62
CA PHE A 299 -38.35 20.10 1.29
C PHE A 299 -39.50 20.43 0.34
N ILE A 300 -39.20 20.99 -0.83
CA ILE A 300 -40.20 21.31 -1.86
C ILE A 300 -40.85 20.01 -2.37
N SER A 301 -40.05 18.98 -2.66
CA SER A 301 -40.56 17.68 -3.11
C SER A 301 -41.48 17.01 -2.08
N LEU A 302 -41.24 17.24 -0.78
CA LEU A 302 -42.05 16.70 0.31
C LEU A 302 -43.34 17.51 0.54
N LYS A 303 -43.28 18.84 0.39
CA LYS A 303 -44.43 19.75 0.63
C LYS A 303 -45.34 19.91 -0.57
N PHE A 304 -44.83 19.75 -1.78
CA PHE A 304 -45.54 19.92 -3.04
C PHE A 304 -45.24 18.77 -4.00
N PRO A 305 -45.83 17.58 -3.81
CA PRO A 305 -45.52 16.37 -4.59
C PRO A 305 -45.86 16.50 -6.08
N GLU A 306 -46.77 17.41 -6.44
CA GLU A 306 -47.21 17.68 -7.81
C GLU A 306 -46.21 18.56 -8.59
N PHE A 307 -45.21 19.15 -7.92
CA PHE A 307 -44.22 20.02 -8.55
C PHE A 307 -43.07 19.20 -9.16
N LYS A 308 -43.32 18.52 -10.27
CA LYS A 308 -42.25 17.91 -11.07
C LYS A 308 -41.40 19.01 -11.72
N SER A 309 -40.09 19.02 -11.47
CA SER A 309 -39.19 20.00 -12.08
C SER A 309 -39.14 19.81 -13.60
N VAL A 310 -39.47 20.87 -14.33
CA VAL A 310 -39.28 20.98 -15.77
C VAL A 310 -37.83 21.43 -15.99
N ILE A 311 -36.87 20.52 -15.87
CA ILE A 311 -35.55 20.70 -16.49
C ILE A 311 -35.28 19.42 -17.29
N SER A 312 -35.67 19.51 -18.57
CA SER A 312 -35.58 18.46 -19.58
C SER A 312 -34.13 18.10 -19.90
N SER A 313 -33.90 16.80 -20.12
CA SER A 313 -32.79 16.25 -20.90
C SER A 313 -32.60 16.99 -22.23
N PRO A 314 -31.37 17.04 -22.77
CA PRO A 314 -31.15 17.52 -24.14
C PRO A 314 -31.83 16.58 -25.12
N MET A 315 -32.74 17.15 -25.92
CA MET A 315 -33.41 16.50 -27.03
C MET A 315 -32.40 15.96 -28.03
N SER A 316 -32.47 14.65 -28.25
CA SER A 316 -32.03 13.99 -29.47
C SER A 316 -32.82 14.55 -30.66
N SER A 317 -32.15 15.16 -31.63
CA SER A 317 -32.72 15.41 -32.95
C SER A 317 -31.94 14.61 -34.00
N GLU A 318 -32.42 13.41 -34.29
CA GLU A 318 -32.19 12.73 -35.57
C GLU A 318 -33.54 12.59 -36.28
N ALA A 319 -33.63 13.19 -37.47
CA ALA A 319 -34.41 12.80 -38.66
C ALA A 319 -34.06 13.82 -39.76
N ASN A 320 -33.31 13.46 -40.80
CA ASN A 320 -33.81 13.01 -42.13
C ASN A 320 -35.00 13.87 -42.62
N ASP A 321 -35.02 14.51 -43.79
CA ASP A 321 -34.58 14.07 -45.12
C ASP A 321 -34.66 15.24 -46.14
N SER A 322 -33.92 15.11 -47.24
CA SER A 322 -34.17 15.66 -48.61
C SER A 322 -34.04 17.16 -48.90
N GLU A 323 -32.97 17.56 -49.61
CA GLU A 323 -32.97 17.78 -51.08
C GLU A 323 -31.54 17.72 -51.65
#